data_AF-A0A376W3R3-F1
#
_entry.id   AF-A0A376W3R3-F1
#
_cell.length_a   1.000
_cell.length_b   1.000
_cell.length_c   1.000
_cell.angle_alpha   90.00
_cell.angle_beta   90.00
_cell.angle_gamma   90.00
#
_symmetry.space_group_name_H-M   'P 1'
#
loop_
_entity.id
_entity.type
_entity.pdbx_description
1 polymer ?
#
loop_
_entity_poly.entity_id
_entity_poly.type
_entity_poly.pdbx_seq_one_letter_code
_entity_poly.pdbx_strand_id
1 'polypeptide(L)'
;MFDVDSQRTLEEVEAINLLPAHEFPTDKAAIELFRSQWRDTFEVKRDPEHIYQQVSKGTLPAGIEYWQPLFFSEPLPPLFSYFPANTLLINTGDLENSAERFQADTLARFENRGVDPMRPLLPPQSIWLRVDELFSELKNWPRVQLKTEHLPTKAANANLGFQKLPDLAIQAQQKAPLDALRKFLETFDGPVVFSVESEGRREALGELLARIKIAPQRIMRLDEASDRGRYLMIGAAEHGFVDTMRNLALIAKAICSVNALPVVVRILAAPSTPIH
;
A
#
# COMPACT_ATOMS: atom_id res chain seq x y z
N MET A 1 -26.01 13.83 12.31
CA MET A 1 -24.55 13.88 12.57
C MET A 1 -24.27 14.85 13.71
N PHE A 2 -23.29 14.57 14.57
CA PHE A 2 -22.87 15.48 15.65
C PHE A 2 -21.35 15.54 15.74
N ASP A 3 -20.84 16.64 16.26
CA ASP A 3 -19.41 16.84 16.50
C ASP A 3 -19.00 16.30 17.87
N VAL A 4 -17.95 15.48 17.93
CA VAL A 4 -17.53 14.80 19.17
C VAL A 4 -16.91 15.76 20.20
N ASP A 5 -16.28 16.85 19.75
CA ASP A 5 -15.59 17.80 20.63
C ASP A 5 -16.57 18.82 21.23
N SER A 6 -17.40 19.43 20.40
CA SER A 6 -18.39 20.43 20.83
C SER A 6 -19.71 19.81 21.30
N GLN A 7 -19.95 18.53 21.01
CA GLN A 7 -21.19 17.80 21.29
C GLN A 7 -22.44 18.46 20.68
N ARG A 8 -22.28 19.16 19.55
CA ARG A 8 -23.37 19.86 18.87
C ARG A 8 -23.84 19.09 17.65
N THR A 9 -25.15 19.10 17.43
CA THR A 9 -25.76 18.62 16.19
C THR A 9 -25.29 19.46 15.02
N LEU A 10 -24.89 18.79 13.93
CA LEU A 10 -24.45 19.43 12.70
C LEU A 10 -25.58 19.41 11.67
N GLU A 11 -25.84 18.24 11.09
CA GLU A 11 -26.86 18.05 10.05
C GLU A 11 -27.69 16.79 10.32
N GLU A 12 -28.89 16.75 9.75
CA GLU A 12 -29.80 15.61 9.80
C GLU A 12 -29.50 14.64 8.64
N VAL A 13 -29.60 13.34 8.89
CA VAL A 13 -29.35 12.28 7.90
C VAL A 13 -30.55 11.35 7.86
N GLU A 14 -30.91 10.89 6.66
CA GLU A 14 -32.11 10.07 6.44
C GLU A 14 -31.96 8.64 6.97
N ALA A 15 -30.77 8.05 6.85
CA ALA A 15 -30.48 6.69 7.28
C ALA A 15 -29.04 6.52 7.75
N ILE A 16 -28.80 5.51 8.59
CA ILE A 16 -27.47 5.08 9.02
C ILE A 16 -27.31 3.58 8.81
N ASN A 17 -26.10 3.15 8.47
CA ASN A 17 -25.72 1.75 8.44
C ASN A 17 -24.69 1.48 9.53
N LEU A 18 -24.94 0.47 10.37
CA LEU A 18 -24.06 0.12 11.49
C LEU A 18 -23.40 -1.23 11.20
N LEU A 19 -22.07 -1.23 11.17
CA LEU A 19 -21.28 -2.46 11.12
C LEU A 19 -21.09 -3.02 12.55
N PRO A 20 -20.80 -4.32 12.68
CA PRO A 20 -20.44 -4.91 13.97
C PRO A 20 -19.23 -4.22 14.61
N ALA A 21 -19.14 -4.30 15.95
CA ALA A 21 -18.06 -3.66 16.71
C ALA A 21 -16.68 -4.33 16.51
N HIS A 22 -16.66 -5.59 16.05
CA HIS A 22 -15.47 -6.40 15.85
C HIS A 22 -15.59 -7.23 14.56
N GLU A 23 -14.46 -7.73 14.07
CA GLU A 23 -14.37 -8.63 12.91
C GLU A 23 -14.83 -10.07 13.21
N PHE A 24 -15.36 -10.33 14.40
CA PHE A 24 -15.93 -11.60 14.83
C PHE A 24 -17.11 -11.37 15.78
N PRO A 25 -18.06 -12.32 15.86
CA PRO A 25 -19.23 -12.18 16.71
C PRO A 25 -18.87 -12.30 18.20
N THR A 26 -19.57 -11.55 19.05
CA THR A 26 -19.32 -11.47 20.51
C THR A 26 -20.57 -11.77 21.34
N ASP A 27 -21.62 -12.28 20.69
CA ASP A 27 -22.86 -12.67 21.35
C ASP A 27 -22.71 -14.00 22.10
N LYS A 28 -23.75 -14.39 22.86
CA LYS A 28 -23.69 -15.61 23.67
C LYS A 28 -23.45 -16.87 22.83
N ALA A 29 -24.03 -16.94 21.63
CA ALA A 29 -23.83 -18.08 20.73
C ALA A 29 -22.38 -18.18 20.26
N ALA A 30 -21.75 -17.06 19.89
CA ALA A 30 -20.34 -17.04 19.52
C ALA A 30 -19.41 -17.40 20.68
N ILE A 31 -19.71 -16.98 21.91
CA ILE A 31 -18.92 -17.37 23.10
C ILE A 31 -19.05 -18.88 23.37
N GLU A 32 -20.23 -19.46 23.20
CA GLU A 32 -20.44 -20.91 23.31
C GLU A 32 -19.66 -21.69 22.23
N LEU A 33 -19.71 -21.22 20.98
CA LEU A 33 -18.94 -21.77 19.87
C LEU A 33 -17.44 -21.70 20.15
N PHE A 34 -16.93 -20.53 20.54
CA PHE A 34 -15.55 -20.33 20.93
C PHE A 34 -15.12 -21.30 22.02
N ARG A 35 -15.93 -21.48 23.07
CA ARG A 35 -15.65 -22.41 24.16
C ARG A 35 -15.65 -23.87 23.70
N SER A 36 -16.48 -24.24 22.74
CA SER A 36 -16.46 -25.58 22.16
C SER A 36 -15.18 -25.80 21.37
N GLN A 37 -14.92 -24.96 20.36
CA GLN A 37 -13.76 -25.09 19.49
C GLN A 37 -12.43 -24.94 20.25
N TRP A 38 -12.40 -24.13 21.30
CA TRP A 38 -11.24 -24.04 22.20
C TRP A 38 -10.94 -25.39 22.85
N ARG A 39 -11.94 -26.09 23.40
CA ARG A 39 -11.74 -27.39 24.07
C ARG A 39 -11.31 -28.49 23.11
N ASP A 40 -11.70 -28.36 21.84
CA ASP A 40 -11.30 -29.29 20.78
C ASP A 40 -9.84 -29.07 20.35
N THR A 41 -9.31 -27.86 20.53
CA THR A 41 -7.98 -27.45 20.06
C THR A 41 -6.93 -27.35 21.16
N PHE A 42 -7.32 -26.90 22.35
CA PHE A 42 -6.44 -26.54 23.46
C PHE A 42 -6.94 -27.08 24.80
N GLU A 43 -6.01 -27.25 25.73
CA GLU A 43 -6.35 -27.50 27.12
C GLU A 43 -6.96 -26.25 27.79
N VAL A 44 -7.74 -26.48 28.85
CA VAL A 44 -8.39 -25.41 29.61
C VAL A 44 -7.82 -25.38 31.02
N LYS A 45 -7.30 -24.21 31.40
CA LYS A 45 -6.93 -23.93 32.80
C LYS A 45 -8.02 -23.16 33.53
N ARG A 46 -8.04 -23.30 34.86
CA ARG A 46 -9.02 -22.62 35.74
C ARG A 46 -8.62 -21.19 36.11
N ASP A 47 -7.38 -20.81 35.80
CA ASP A 47 -6.84 -19.50 36.10
C ASP A 47 -7.66 -18.38 35.42
N PRO A 48 -8.02 -17.31 36.15
CA PRO A 48 -8.90 -16.26 35.62
C PRO A 48 -8.27 -15.47 34.46
N GLU A 49 -6.94 -15.46 34.36
CA GLU A 49 -6.18 -14.81 33.28
C GLU A 49 -6.15 -15.63 32.00
N HIS A 50 -6.50 -16.91 32.05
CA HIS A 50 -6.51 -17.77 30.87
C HIS A 50 -7.54 -17.28 29.85
N ILE A 51 -7.18 -17.25 28.56
CA ILE A 51 -8.05 -16.69 27.49
C ILE A 51 -9.46 -17.29 27.52
N TYR A 52 -9.55 -18.62 27.63
CA TYR A 52 -10.82 -19.32 27.78
C TYR A 52 -11.70 -18.73 28.91
N GLN A 53 -11.13 -18.46 30.09
CA GLN A 53 -11.90 -17.95 31.23
C GLN A 53 -12.32 -16.49 31.02
N GLN A 54 -11.47 -15.66 30.41
CA GLN A 54 -11.79 -14.26 30.11
C GLN A 54 -12.94 -14.16 29.11
N VAL A 55 -12.85 -14.86 27.99
CA VAL A 55 -13.90 -14.86 26.95
C VAL A 55 -15.20 -15.45 27.49
N SER A 56 -15.12 -16.48 28.34
CA SER A 56 -16.29 -17.08 29.00
C SER A 56 -17.02 -16.11 29.94
N LYS A 57 -16.32 -15.10 30.47
CA LYS A 57 -16.92 -14.01 31.28
C LYS A 57 -17.41 -12.84 30.43
N GLY A 58 -17.31 -12.93 29.10
CA GLY A 58 -17.64 -11.85 28.18
C GLY A 58 -16.57 -10.76 28.09
N THR A 59 -15.36 -11.02 28.59
CA THR A 59 -14.22 -10.08 28.49
C THR A 59 -13.35 -10.47 27.31
N LEU A 60 -13.06 -9.51 26.42
CA LEU A 60 -12.15 -9.69 25.31
C LEU A 60 -10.73 -9.33 25.74
N PRO A 61 -9.81 -10.30 25.90
CA PRO A 61 -8.43 -10.02 26.28
C PRO A 61 -7.68 -9.29 25.16
N ALA A 62 -6.62 -8.56 25.52
CA ALA A 62 -5.78 -7.89 24.54
C ALA A 62 -5.15 -8.90 23.55
N GLY A 63 -5.30 -8.67 22.25
CA GLY A 63 -4.81 -9.57 21.21
C GLY A 63 -5.73 -10.76 20.92
N ILE A 64 -7.00 -10.72 21.37
CA ILE A 64 -7.99 -11.77 21.10
C ILE A 64 -8.19 -12.04 19.60
N GLU A 65 -7.84 -11.08 18.75
CA GLU A 65 -7.92 -11.15 17.29
C GLU A 65 -7.12 -12.33 16.71
N TYR A 66 -6.03 -12.76 17.37
CA TYR A 66 -5.26 -13.95 16.96
C TYR A 66 -5.96 -15.28 17.27
N TRP A 67 -7.15 -15.27 17.86
CA TRP A 67 -8.04 -16.43 18.00
C TRP A 67 -9.34 -16.26 17.21
N GLN A 68 -9.41 -15.29 16.29
CA GLN A 68 -10.55 -15.04 15.41
C GLN A 68 -11.15 -16.32 14.80
N PRO A 69 -10.37 -17.31 14.30
CA PRO A 69 -10.93 -18.54 13.73
C PRO A 69 -11.86 -19.31 14.69
N LEU A 70 -11.62 -19.26 16.02
CA LEU A 70 -12.45 -19.98 16.98
C LEU A 70 -13.85 -19.37 17.17
N PHE A 71 -14.09 -18.17 16.66
CA PHE A 71 -15.41 -17.52 16.68
C PHE A 71 -16.28 -17.86 15.46
N PHE A 72 -15.76 -18.63 14.51
CA PHE A 72 -16.47 -19.06 13.30
C PHE A 72 -16.48 -20.57 13.19
N SER A 73 -17.61 -21.16 12.74
CA SER A 73 -17.73 -22.61 12.54
C SER A 73 -17.04 -23.09 11.27
N GLU A 74 -16.80 -22.17 10.32
CA GLU A 74 -16.12 -22.43 9.07
C GLU A 74 -14.74 -21.75 9.08
N PRO A 75 -13.74 -22.28 8.34
CA PRO A 75 -12.46 -21.63 8.17
C PRO A 75 -12.61 -20.20 7.64
N LEU A 76 -11.73 -19.31 8.07
CA LEU A 76 -11.71 -17.94 7.56
C LEU A 76 -11.39 -17.95 6.07
N PRO A 77 -12.23 -17.31 5.22
CA PRO A 77 -11.94 -17.25 3.80
C PRO A 77 -10.74 -16.33 3.54
N PRO A 78 -9.94 -16.60 2.49
CA PRO A 78 -8.90 -15.68 2.08
C PRO A 78 -9.50 -14.36 1.58
N LEU A 79 -8.78 -13.25 1.71
CA LEU A 79 -9.24 -11.93 1.27
C LEU A 79 -9.72 -11.89 -0.19
N PHE A 80 -9.16 -12.75 -1.05
CA PHE A 80 -9.55 -12.89 -2.45
C PHE A 80 -11.05 -13.21 -2.65
N SER A 81 -11.73 -13.84 -1.67
CA SER A 81 -13.17 -14.13 -1.77
C SER A 81 -14.04 -12.87 -1.83
N TYR A 82 -13.52 -11.73 -1.38
CA TYR A 82 -14.21 -10.45 -1.39
C TYR A 82 -14.00 -9.66 -2.69
N PHE A 83 -13.10 -10.11 -3.57
CA PHE A 83 -12.79 -9.38 -4.79
C PHE A 83 -13.90 -9.56 -5.83
N PRO A 84 -14.38 -8.46 -6.45
CA PRO A 84 -15.27 -8.56 -7.61
C PRO A 84 -14.61 -9.35 -8.75
N ALA A 85 -15.40 -10.08 -9.53
CA ALA A 85 -14.90 -10.96 -10.60
C ALA A 85 -14.06 -10.24 -11.69
N ASN A 86 -14.24 -8.93 -11.86
CA ASN A 86 -13.53 -8.10 -12.83
C ASN A 86 -12.31 -7.37 -12.25
N THR A 87 -11.75 -7.84 -11.13
CA THR A 87 -10.61 -7.23 -10.46
C THR A 87 -9.30 -7.43 -11.23
N LEU A 88 -8.53 -6.35 -11.41
CA LEU A 88 -7.15 -6.38 -11.92
C LEU A 88 -6.17 -6.14 -10.77
N LEU A 89 -5.25 -7.07 -10.54
CA LEU A 89 -4.23 -6.91 -9.52
C LEU A 89 -3.01 -6.16 -10.07
N ILE A 90 -2.49 -5.22 -9.30
CA ILE A 90 -1.20 -4.56 -9.58
C ILE A 90 -0.28 -4.83 -8.41
N ASN A 91 0.95 -5.27 -8.68
CA ASN A 91 1.96 -5.47 -7.64
C ASN A 91 3.28 -4.81 -8.02
N THR A 92 4.05 -4.50 -6.99
CA THR A 92 5.36 -3.86 -7.07
C THR A 92 6.39 -4.72 -6.36
N GLY A 93 7.63 -4.71 -6.87
CA GLY A 93 8.74 -5.40 -6.22
C GLY A 93 8.64 -6.92 -6.31
N ASP A 94 9.25 -7.59 -5.32
CA ASP A 94 9.30 -9.04 -5.25
C ASP A 94 8.34 -9.58 -4.19
N LEU A 95 7.18 -10.04 -4.65
CA LEU A 95 6.15 -10.61 -3.79
C LEU A 95 6.56 -11.93 -3.16
N GLU A 96 7.36 -12.74 -3.85
CA GLU A 96 7.74 -14.08 -3.38
C GLU A 96 8.65 -13.95 -2.17
N ASN A 97 9.74 -13.21 -2.32
CA ASN A 97 10.67 -12.91 -1.22
C ASN A 97 9.97 -12.21 -0.04
N SER A 98 9.03 -11.30 -0.31
CA SER A 98 8.28 -10.60 0.75
C SER A 98 7.35 -11.54 1.51
N ALA A 99 6.66 -12.44 0.80
CA ALA A 99 5.75 -13.42 1.41
C ALA A 99 6.50 -14.49 2.19
N GLU A 100 7.62 -15.00 1.67
CA GLU A 100 8.49 -15.95 2.37
C GLU A 100 9.05 -15.37 3.66
N ARG A 101 9.53 -14.12 3.62
CA ARG A 101 9.99 -13.40 4.82
C ARG A 101 8.87 -13.27 5.85
N PHE A 102 7.68 -12.86 5.43
CA PHE A 102 6.55 -12.71 6.35
C PHE A 102 6.14 -14.06 6.97
N GLN A 103 6.14 -15.14 6.19
CA GLN A 103 5.84 -16.48 6.68
C GLN A 103 6.88 -16.95 7.71
N ALA A 104 8.17 -16.73 7.43
CA ALA A 104 9.26 -17.07 8.35
C ALA A 104 9.17 -16.26 9.66
N ASP A 105 8.92 -14.95 9.57
CA ASP A 105 8.73 -14.08 10.75
C ASP A 105 7.52 -14.51 11.59
N THR A 106 6.43 -14.94 10.93
CA THR A 106 5.22 -15.43 11.59
C THR A 106 5.47 -16.75 12.31
N LEU A 107 6.15 -17.71 11.66
CA LEU A 107 6.51 -18.99 12.27
C LEU A 107 7.45 -18.78 13.47
N ALA A 108 8.47 -17.94 13.33
CA ALA A 108 9.39 -17.61 14.41
C ALA A 108 8.65 -16.99 15.61
N ARG A 109 7.64 -16.13 15.37
CA ARG A 109 6.81 -15.56 16.44
C ARG A 109 5.93 -16.62 17.11
N PHE A 110 5.34 -17.52 16.33
CA PHE A 110 4.55 -18.63 16.84
C PHE A 110 5.38 -19.54 17.75
N GLU A 111 6.57 -19.94 17.33
CA GLU A 111 7.47 -20.79 18.12
C GLU A 111 7.95 -20.08 19.40
N ASN A 112 8.35 -18.80 19.29
CA ASN A 112 8.85 -18.04 20.45
C ASN A 112 7.76 -17.68 21.46
N ARG A 113 6.51 -17.44 21.02
CA ARG A 113 5.41 -17.02 21.91
C ARG A 113 4.44 -18.15 22.28
N GLY A 114 4.51 -19.30 21.62
CA GLY A 114 3.67 -20.47 21.89
C GLY A 114 3.99 -21.22 23.19
N VAL A 115 4.90 -20.70 24.01
CA VAL A 115 5.32 -21.31 25.29
C VAL A 115 4.44 -20.91 26.47
N ASP A 116 3.65 -19.83 26.36
CA ASP A 116 2.77 -19.35 27.43
C ASP A 116 1.52 -20.24 27.52
N PRO A 117 1.36 -21.04 28.59
CA PRO A 117 0.24 -21.94 28.70
C PRO A 117 -1.07 -21.25 29.11
N MET A 118 -1.07 -19.95 29.40
CA MET A 118 -2.29 -19.15 29.59
C MET A 118 -2.86 -18.64 28.26
N ARG A 119 -2.03 -18.63 27.21
CA ARG A 119 -2.33 -18.07 25.90
C ARG A 119 -1.81 -19.00 24.78
N PRO A 120 -2.27 -20.27 24.74
CA PRO A 120 -1.86 -21.17 23.67
C PRO A 120 -2.30 -20.59 22.32
N LEU A 121 -1.39 -20.61 21.35
CA LEU A 121 -1.57 -19.96 20.06
C LEU A 121 -2.13 -20.92 19.03
N LEU A 122 -2.97 -20.41 18.12
CA LEU A 122 -3.39 -21.16 16.95
C LEU A 122 -2.22 -21.34 15.97
N PRO A 123 -2.20 -22.45 15.22
CA PRO A 123 -1.20 -22.63 14.18
C PRO A 123 -1.35 -21.54 13.10
N PRO A 124 -0.24 -21.02 12.55
CA PRO A 124 -0.29 -19.89 11.61
C PRO A 124 -1.23 -20.10 10.42
N GLN A 125 -1.35 -21.33 9.90
CA GLN A 125 -2.23 -21.64 8.76
C GLN A 125 -3.73 -21.40 9.01
N SER A 126 -4.15 -21.18 10.26
CA SER A 126 -5.56 -20.85 10.58
C SER A 126 -5.93 -19.39 10.27
N ILE A 127 -4.93 -18.51 10.15
CA ILE A 127 -5.12 -17.06 9.98
C ILE A 127 -4.41 -16.56 8.72
N TRP A 128 -3.24 -17.11 8.42
CA TRP A 128 -2.41 -16.67 7.30
C TRP A 128 -2.29 -17.77 6.24
N LEU A 129 -2.45 -17.38 4.98
CA LEU A 129 -2.13 -18.24 3.85
C LEU A 129 -0.64 -18.58 3.83
N ARG A 130 -0.33 -19.81 3.45
CA ARG A 130 1.04 -20.19 3.08
C ARG A 130 1.42 -19.54 1.75
N VAL A 131 2.71 -19.41 1.49
CA VAL A 131 3.22 -18.77 0.27
C VAL A 131 2.70 -19.47 -0.99
N ASP A 132 2.69 -20.79 -1.02
CA ASP A 132 2.15 -21.57 -2.14
C ASP A 132 0.64 -21.38 -2.35
N GLU A 133 -0.14 -21.27 -1.27
CA GLU A 133 -1.58 -20.98 -1.33
C GLU A 133 -1.84 -19.58 -1.87
N LEU A 134 -1.08 -18.58 -1.40
CA LEU A 134 -1.12 -17.21 -1.92
C LEU A 134 -0.85 -17.19 -3.45
N PHE A 135 0.20 -17.87 -3.90
CA PHE A 135 0.51 -17.93 -5.34
C PHE A 135 -0.47 -18.79 -6.13
N SER A 136 -1.15 -19.73 -5.51
CA SER A 136 -2.26 -20.47 -6.11
C SER A 136 -3.44 -19.52 -6.36
N GLU A 137 -3.86 -18.76 -5.35
CA GLU A 137 -4.94 -17.79 -5.48
C GLU A 137 -4.62 -16.68 -6.49
N LEU A 138 -3.39 -16.16 -6.49
CA LEU A 138 -2.96 -15.13 -7.42
C LEU A 138 -3.02 -15.55 -8.90
N LYS A 139 -3.05 -16.86 -9.21
CA LYS A 139 -3.22 -17.34 -10.60
C LYS A 139 -4.64 -17.16 -11.11
N ASN A 140 -5.62 -17.01 -10.23
CA ASN A 140 -7.02 -16.82 -10.58
C ASN A 140 -7.32 -15.39 -11.07
N TRP A 141 -6.37 -14.45 -10.92
CA TRP A 141 -6.58 -13.03 -11.18
C TRP A 141 -5.62 -12.50 -12.26
N PRO A 142 -6.10 -11.66 -13.20
CA PRO A 142 -5.21 -10.95 -14.10
C PRO A 142 -4.33 -9.99 -13.29
N ARG A 143 -3.04 -9.92 -13.65
CA ARG A 143 -2.06 -9.24 -12.81
C ARG A 143 -1.03 -8.46 -13.60
N VAL A 144 -0.81 -7.21 -13.20
CA VAL A 144 0.26 -6.34 -13.72
C VAL A 144 1.37 -6.24 -12.67
N GLN A 145 2.59 -6.60 -13.06
CA GLN A 145 3.78 -6.46 -12.24
C GLN A 145 4.56 -5.21 -12.67
N LEU A 146 4.80 -4.32 -11.72
CA LEU A 146 5.65 -3.15 -11.89
C LEU A 146 7.06 -3.52 -11.43
N LYS A 147 7.99 -3.58 -12.37
CA LYS A 147 9.42 -3.84 -12.13
C LYS A 147 10.23 -2.58 -12.38
N THR A 148 11.37 -2.46 -11.71
CA THR A 148 12.28 -1.34 -11.93
C THR A 148 13.41 -1.65 -12.90
N GLU A 149 13.59 -2.93 -13.20
CA GLU A 149 14.63 -3.46 -14.06
C GLU A 149 14.14 -3.49 -15.52
N HIS A 150 15.05 -3.24 -16.46
CA HIS A 150 14.75 -3.44 -17.88
C HIS A 150 14.48 -4.92 -18.16
N LEU A 151 13.31 -5.21 -18.75
CA LEU A 151 12.93 -6.59 -19.06
C LEU A 151 13.22 -6.94 -20.52
N PRO A 152 13.58 -8.20 -20.81
CA PRO A 152 13.73 -8.66 -22.18
C PRO A 152 12.40 -8.60 -22.93
N THR A 153 12.48 -8.36 -24.24
CA THR A 153 11.33 -8.30 -25.14
C THR A 153 10.61 -9.65 -25.18
N LYS A 154 9.40 -9.69 -24.62
CA LYS A 154 8.47 -10.83 -24.65
C LYS A 154 7.06 -10.27 -24.84
N ALA A 155 6.15 -11.07 -25.39
CA ALA A 155 4.77 -10.64 -25.67
C ALA A 155 4.03 -10.06 -24.43
N ALA A 156 4.38 -10.57 -23.24
CA ALA A 156 3.79 -10.17 -21.97
C ALA A 156 4.50 -9.00 -21.27
N ASN A 157 5.59 -8.48 -21.84
CA ASN A 157 6.43 -7.44 -21.23
C ASN A 157 6.39 -6.16 -22.05
N ALA A 158 6.24 -5.01 -21.38
CA ALA A 158 6.35 -3.69 -21.98
C ALA A 158 7.23 -2.78 -21.12
N ASN A 159 8.38 -2.35 -21.67
CA ASN A 159 9.23 -1.34 -21.05
C ASN A 159 8.63 0.05 -21.34
N LEU A 160 8.23 0.80 -20.31
CA LEU A 160 7.51 2.07 -20.46
C LEU A 160 8.41 3.31 -20.60
N GLY A 161 9.71 3.14 -20.77
CA GLY A 161 10.62 4.25 -21.07
C GLY A 161 10.80 5.29 -19.95
N PHE A 162 10.45 4.97 -18.71
CA PHE A 162 10.77 5.82 -17.57
C PHE A 162 12.25 5.73 -17.23
N GLN A 163 12.93 6.87 -17.21
CA GLN A 163 14.35 7.00 -16.89
C GLN A 163 14.56 7.88 -15.66
N LYS A 164 15.73 7.71 -15.04
CA LYS A 164 16.14 8.55 -13.93
C LYS A 164 16.37 9.97 -14.44
N LEU A 165 16.04 10.96 -13.61
CA LEU A 165 16.54 12.31 -13.83
C LEU A 165 18.08 12.34 -13.74
N PRO A 166 18.75 13.23 -14.48
CA PRO A 166 20.15 13.55 -14.22
C PRO A 166 20.30 14.16 -12.81
N ASP A 167 21.54 14.32 -12.35
CA ASP A 167 21.79 15.02 -11.09
C ASP A 167 21.41 16.51 -11.23
N LEU A 168 20.34 16.90 -10.54
CA LEU A 168 19.80 18.26 -10.53
C LEU A 168 20.02 18.95 -9.18
N ALA A 169 20.91 18.43 -8.34
CA ALA A 169 21.13 18.91 -6.98
C ALA A 169 21.47 20.41 -6.91
N ILE A 170 20.88 21.11 -5.94
CA ILE A 170 21.15 22.53 -5.69
C ILE A 170 22.46 22.66 -4.92
N GLN A 171 23.46 23.28 -5.55
CA GLN A 171 24.79 23.43 -4.98
C GLN A 171 24.94 24.82 -4.35
N ALA A 172 24.38 25.02 -3.14
CA ALA A 172 24.29 26.31 -2.47
C ALA A 172 25.64 27.03 -2.25
N GLN A 173 26.76 26.27 -2.22
CA GLN A 173 28.11 26.81 -2.04
C GLN A 173 28.74 27.36 -3.34
N GLN A 174 28.13 27.10 -4.50
CA GLN A 174 28.65 27.57 -5.77
C GLN A 174 28.12 28.96 -6.14
N LYS A 175 28.86 29.65 -7.01
CA LYS A 175 28.48 30.96 -7.55
C LYS A 175 27.16 30.92 -8.34
N ALA A 176 26.78 29.75 -8.88
CA ALA A 176 25.52 29.51 -9.56
C ALA A 176 24.83 28.23 -9.02
N PRO A 177 24.11 28.30 -7.89
CA PRO A 177 23.54 27.12 -7.21
C PRO A 177 22.53 26.30 -8.03
N LEU A 178 21.93 26.90 -9.05
CA LEU A 178 20.88 26.31 -9.89
C LEU A 178 21.38 25.94 -11.29
N ASP A 179 22.68 25.90 -11.53
CA ASP A 179 23.25 25.73 -12.87
C ASP A 179 22.84 24.39 -13.52
N ALA A 180 22.85 23.30 -12.76
CA ALA A 180 22.42 21.98 -13.24
C ALA A 180 20.94 21.98 -13.68
N LEU A 181 20.06 22.52 -12.83
CA LEU A 181 18.64 22.67 -13.13
C LEU A 181 18.39 23.57 -14.33
N ARG A 182 19.11 24.71 -14.41
CA ARG A 182 19.01 25.63 -15.54
C ARG A 182 19.41 24.96 -16.85
N LYS A 183 20.58 24.31 -16.90
CA LYS A 183 21.08 23.58 -18.07
C LYS A 183 20.10 22.50 -18.51
N PHE A 184 19.53 21.76 -17.57
CA PHE A 184 18.50 20.76 -17.88
C PHE A 184 17.27 21.39 -18.52
N LEU A 185 16.74 22.49 -17.95
CA LEU A 185 15.55 23.17 -18.48
C LEU A 185 15.79 23.88 -19.84
N GLU A 186 17.03 24.25 -20.14
CA GLU A 186 17.46 24.81 -21.43
C GLU A 186 17.74 23.72 -22.48
N THR A 187 18.07 22.49 -22.07
CA THR A 187 18.39 21.37 -22.98
C THR A 187 17.18 20.48 -23.23
N PHE A 188 16.29 20.31 -22.25
CA PHE A 188 15.11 19.47 -22.38
C PHE A 188 14.06 20.16 -23.27
N ASP A 189 13.57 19.43 -24.27
CA ASP A 189 12.69 19.96 -25.31
C ASP A 189 11.20 19.67 -25.08
N GLY A 190 10.85 18.89 -24.05
CA GLY A 190 9.47 18.60 -23.68
C GLY A 190 8.99 19.31 -22.41
N PRO A 191 7.79 18.96 -21.91
CA PRO A 191 7.20 19.62 -20.76
C PRO A 191 7.88 19.17 -19.46
N VAL A 192 8.10 20.13 -18.56
CA VAL A 192 8.70 19.86 -17.25
C VAL A 192 7.71 20.22 -16.16
N VAL A 193 7.37 19.24 -15.32
CA VAL A 193 6.40 19.36 -14.24
C VAL A 193 7.12 19.29 -12.90
N PHE A 194 7.04 20.35 -12.11
CA PHE A 194 7.53 20.36 -10.73
C PHE A 194 6.44 19.87 -9.78
N SER A 195 6.74 18.85 -8.97
CA SER A 195 5.84 18.39 -7.91
C SER A 195 6.26 18.96 -6.56
N VAL A 196 5.32 19.63 -5.88
CA VAL A 196 5.53 20.19 -4.54
C VAL A 196 4.47 19.69 -3.55
N GLU A 197 4.85 19.42 -2.31
CA GLU A 197 3.93 18.82 -1.32
C GLU A 197 2.80 19.77 -0.85
N SER A 198 3.02 21.09 -0.88
CA SER A 198 2.09 22.06 -0.29
C SER A 198 2.12 23.43 -0.98
N GLU A 199 1.08 24.21 -0.74
CA GLU A 199 0.94 25.58 -1.26
C GLU A 199 2.08 26.50 -0.77
N GLY A 200 2.47 26.43 0.50
CA GLY A 200 3.62 27.21 1.00
C GLY A 200 4.96 26.81 0.35
N ARG A 201 5.13 25.53 0.01
CA ARG A 201 6.32 25.07 -0.74
C ARG A 201 6.29 25.48 -2.21
N ARG A 202 5.10 25.65 -2.78
CA ARG A 202 4.93 26.23 -4.13
C ARG A 202 5.52 27.63 -4.19
N GLU A 203 5.22 28.47 -3.20
CA GLU A 203 5.75 29.85 -3.14
C GLU A 203 7.27 29.84 -3.06
N ALA A 204 7.84 29.05 -2.16
CA ALA A 204 9.29 28.89 -2.03
C ALA A 204 9.97 28.39 -3.33
N LEU A 205 9.34 27.44 -4.03
CA LEU A 205 9.85 26.99 -5.33
C LEU A 205 9.72 28.07 -6.41
N GLY A 206 8.62 28.83 -6.41
CA GLY A 206 8.41 29.96 -7.31
C GLY A 206 9.48 31.03 -7.15
N GLU A 207 9.82 31.41 -5.92
CA GLU A 207 10.91 32.35 -5.63
C GLU A 207 12.28 31.83 -6.10
N LEU A 208 12.52 30.52 -5.94
CA LEU A 208 13.76 29.89 -6.39
C LEU A 208 13.87 29.90 -7.92
N LEU A 209 12.81 29.53 -8.62
CA LEU A 209 12.77 29.46 -10.09
C LEU A 209 12.74 30.86 -10.73
N ALA A 210 12.23 31.87 -10.04
CA ALA A 210 12.29 33.26 -10.49
C ALA A 210 13.74 33.75 -10.68
N ARG A 211 14.71 33.23 -9.91
CA ARG A 211 16.15 33.55 -10.07
C ARG A 211 16.73 33.13 -11.42
N ILE A 212 16.13 32.12 -12.04
CA ILE A 212 16.47 31.64 -13.40
C ILE A 212 15.42 32.06 -14.44
N LYS A 213 14.53 33.02 -14.09
CA LYS A 213 13.47 33.57 -14.95
C LYS A 213 12.44 32.54 -15.42
N ILE A 214 12.14 31.56 -14.58
CA ILE A 214 11.14 30.53 -14.87
C ILE A 214 9.92 30.74 -13.95
N ALA A 215 8.75 30.84 -14.56
CA ALA A 215 7.46 30.93 -13.89
C ALA A 215 6.57 29.75 -14.32
N PRO A 216 6.56 28.64 -13.57
CA PRO A 216 5.77 27.46 -13.95
C PRO A 216 4.26 27.73 -13.88
N GLN A 217 3.52 27.22 -14.86
CA GLN A 217 2.06 27.24 -14.86
C GLN A 217 1.50 26.15 -13.95
N ARG A 218 0.47 26.46 -13.16
CA ARG A 218 -0.17 25.46 -12.31
C ARG A 218 -1.04 24.53 -13.15
N ILE A 219 -0.89 23.23 -12.95
CA ILE A 219 -1.73 22.18 -13.53
C ILE A 219 -2.26 21.28 -12.42
N MET A 220 -3.42 20.67 -12.67
CA MET A 220 -4.03 19.73 -11.73
C MET A 220 -3.86 18.28 -12.18
N ARG A 221 -3.63 18.06 -13.47
CA ARG A 221 -3.46 16.74 -14.08
C ARG A 221 -2.21 16.72 -14.95
N LEU A 222 -1.53 15.57 -15.00
CA LEU A 222 -0.26 15.43 -15.73
C LEU A 222 -0.43 15.56 -17.26
N ASP A 223 -1.62 15.25 -17.78
CA ASP A 223 -1.98 15.34 -19.19
C ASP A 223 -2.25 16.79 -19.68
N GLU A 224 -2.38 17.75 -18.77
CA GLU A 224 -2.46 19.18 -19.10
C GLU A 224 -1.10 19.75 -19.52
N ALA A 225 0.00 19.04 -19.24
CA ALA A 225 1.34 19.46 -19.59
C ALA A 225 1.59 19.28 -21.10
N SER A 226 1.74 20.39 -21.83
CA SER A 226 1.95 20.41 -23.28
C SER A 226 3.26 21.08 -23.67
N ASP A 227 3.69 20.80 -24.90
CA ASP A 227 4.81 21.48 -25.56
C ASP A 227 6.07 21.54 -24.70
N ARG A 228 6.86 22.62 -24.82
CA ARG A 228 8.02 22.89 -23.98
C ARG A 228 7.66 23.69 -22.72
N GLY A 229 6.47 23.47 -22.17
CA GLY A 229 5.94 24.20 -21.03
C GLY A 229 6.67 23.88 -19.73
N ARG A 230 6.60 24.81 -18.77
CA ARG A 230 7.07 24.60 -17.39
C ARG A 230 5.84 24.64 -16.52
N TYR A 231 5.65 23.58 -15.74
CA TYR A 231 4.42 23.34 -15.00
C TYR A 231 4.70 23.03 -13.55
N LEU A 232 3.69 23.19 -12.71
CA LEU A 232 3.75 22.87 -11.30
C LEU A 232 2.46 22.19 -10.86
N MET A 233 2.61 21.12 -10.10
CA MET A 233 1.52 20.38 -9.48
C MET A 233 1.77 20.23 -7.98
N ILE A 234 0.68 20.17 -7.20
CA ILE A 234 0.76 19.89 -5.77
C ILE A 234 0.52 18.39 -5.57
N GLY A 235 1.48 17.69 -4.98
CA GLY A 235 1.43 16.25 -4.79
C GLY A 235 2.58 15.71 -3.96
N ALA A 236 2.40 14.48 -3.47
CA ALA A 236 3.35 13.78 -2.60
C ALA A 236 4.38 12.95 -3.38
N ALA A 237 4.72 13.34 -4.61
CA ALA A 237 5.77 12.64 -5.36
C ALA A 237 7.12 12.85 -4.68
N GLU A 238 7.77 11.75 -4.30
CA GLU A 238 9.07 11.77 -3.62
C GLU A 238 10.22 11.91 -4.62
N HIS A 239 10.18 11.13 -5.70
CA HIS A 239 11.23 11.06 -6.71
C HIS A 239 10.71 11.49 -8.09
N GLY A 240 11.60 12.12 -8.86
CA GLY A 240 11.31 12.57 -10.22
C GLY A 240 11.83 11.61 -11.29
N PHE A 241 11.29 11.70 -12.50
CA PHE A 241 11.64 10.82 -13.62
C PHE A 241 11.57 11.57 -14.96
N VAL A 242 12.12 10.96 -15.99
CA VAL A 242 11.92 11.35 -17.39
C VAL A 242 11.14 10.25 -18.10
N ASP A 243 9.96 10.58 -18.60
CA ASP A 243 9.17 9.74 -19.50
C ASP A 243 9.66 9.97 -20.94
N THR A 244 10.41 9.02 -21.48
CA THR A 244 10.96 9.12 -22.84
C THR A 244 9.92 8.87 -23.93
N MET A 245 8.77 8.24 -23.61
CA MET A 245 7.72 8.00 -24.60
C MET A 245 6.88 9.25 -24.84
N ARG A 246 6.59 10.01 -23.78
CA ARG A 246 5.87 11.30 -23.87
C ARG A 246 6.80 12.51 -23.91
N ASN A 247 8.11 12.29 -23.81
CA ASN A 247 9.12 13.31 -23.66
C ASN A 247 8.82 14.28 -22.50
N LEU A 248 8.34 13.78 -21.37
CA LEU A 248 7.94 14.59 -20.20
C LEU A 248 8.91 14.38 -19.04
N ALA A 249 9.26 15.43 -18.31
CA ALA A 249 10.05 15.32 -17.09
C ALA A 249 9.22 15.72 -15.86
N LEU A 250 9.19 14.86 -14.84
CA LEU A 250 8.63 15.19 -13.53
C LEU A 250 9.78 15.39 -12.55
N ILE A 251 9.90 16.59 -11.97
CA ILE A 251 10.91 16.92 -10.96
C ILE A 251 10.22 17.02 -9.59
N ALA A 252 10.50 16.07 -8.72
CA ALA A 252 10.04 16.07 -7.34
C ALA A 252 11.08 16.74 -6.41
N LYS A 253 10.69 17.01 -5.16
CA LYS A 253 11.52 17.73 -4.20
C LYS A 253 12.83 17.01 -3.82
N ALA A 254 13.01 15.71 -4.08
CA ALA A 254 14.28 15.01 -3.86
C ALA A 254 15.42 15.45 -4.81
N ILE A 255 15.50 16.75 -5.11
CA ILE A 255 16.69 17.47 -5.56
C ILE A 255 17.83 17.35 -4.52
N CYS A 256 17.54 16.90 -3.29
CA CYS A 256 18.56 16.48 -2.32
C CYS A 256 18.38 14.99 -1.98
N SER A 257 19.22 14.15 -2.58
CA SER A 257 19.44 12.74 -2.24
C SER A 257 18.26 11.77 -2.44
N VAL A 258 18.50 10.84 -3.38
CA VAL A 258 17.99 9.46 -3.51
C VAL A 258 17.19 9.22 -4.81
N ASN A 259 17.54 8.09 -5.41
CA ASN A 259 17.34 7.66 -6.79
C ASN A 259 15.87 7.34 -7.13
N ALA A 260 15.33 7.96 -8.19
CA ALA A 260 14.27 7.31 -8.95
C ALA A 260 14.82 6.06 -9.64
N LEU A 261 14.00 5.04 -9.85
CA LEU A 261 14.34 3.85 -10.61
C LEU A 261 13.45 3.78 -11.86
N PRO A 262 13.91 3.13 -12.95
CA PRO A 262 13.06 2.90 -14.13
C PRO A 262 11.76 2.22 -13.71
N VAL A 263 10.68 2.33 -14.49
CA VAL A 263 9.45 1.56 -14.28
C VAL A 263 9.13 0.80 -15.55
N VAL A 264 8.91 -0.50 -15.38
CA VAL A 264 8.67 -1.50 -16.40
C VAL A 264 7.44 -2.28 -16.02
N VAL A 265 6.61 -2.59 -17.01
CA VAL A 265 5.35 -3.28 -16.80
C VAL A 265 5.44 -4.67 -17.40
N ARG A 266 5.12 -5.68 -16.58
CA ARG A 266 4.92 -7.05 -17.03
C ARG A 266 3.48 -7.43 -16.77
N ILE A 267 2.75 -7.77 -17.82
CA ILE A 267 1.36 -8.21 -17.73
C ILE A 267 1.36 -9.73 -17.62
N LEU A 268 0.71 -10.25 -16.60
CA LEU A 268 0.40 -11.67 -16.45
C LEU A 268 -1.10 -11.82 -16.63
N ALA A 269 -1.50 -12.42 -17.75
CA ALA A 269 -2.90 -12.79 -17.96
C ALA A 269 -3.24 -14.00 -17.08
N ALA A 270 -4.43 -14.00 -16.46
CA ALA A 270 -4.99 -15.23 -15.90
C ALA A 270 -5.28 -16.22 -17.05
N PRO A 271 -5.23 -17.54 -16.82
CA PRO A 271 -5.76 -18.49 -17.78
C PRO A 271 -7.22 -18.12 -18.05
N SER A 272 -7.61 -18.05 -19.32
CA SER A 272 -8.99 -17.81 -19.73
C SER A 272 -9.84 -18.97 -19.22
N THR A 273 -10.47 -18.81 -18.05
CA THR A 273 -11.56 -19.68 -17.62
C THR A 273 -12.73 -19.47 -18.59
N PRO A 274 -13.18 -20.51 -19.31
CA PRO A 274 -14.40 -20.40 -20.09
C PRO A 274 -15.55 -20.13 -19.13
N ILE A 275 -16.20 -19.00 -19.31
CA ILE A 275 -17.47 -18.70 -18.66
C ILE A 275 -18.47 -19.73 -19.23
N HIS A 276 -18.94 -20.65 -18.37
CA HIS A 276 -20.11 -21.48 -18.66
C HIS A 276 -21.38 -20.74 -18.25
#